data_AF-A0A2W5QNL2-F1
#
_entry.id   AF-A0A2W5QNL2-F1
#
_cell.length_a   1.000
_cell.length_b   1.000
_cell.length_c   1.000
_cell.angle_alpha   90.00
_cell.angle_beta   90.00
_cell.angle_gamma   90.00
#
_symmetry.space_group_name_H-M   'P 1'
#
loop_
_entity.id
_entity.type
_entity.pdbx_description
1 polymer ?
#
loop_
_entity_poly.entity_id
_entity_poly.type
_entity_poly.pdbx_seq_one_letter_code
_entity_poly.pdbx_strand_id
1 'polypeptide(L)'
;MLDKLTSALDFQTKALVLRAERQQLIAGNIANADTPGYAAKDMNFADALRDAGQAGGTPTALRASSAAHLPALPGTAAGGLQQAGYVVQTQPAMDGNSVDLDRERAAFADNAVRYEATLRFINGQ
;
A
#
# COMPACT_ATOMS: atom_id res chain seq x y z
N MET A 1 27.28 5.04 14.02
CA MET A 1 26.08 5.01 14.88
C MET A 1 24.96 5.87 14.30
N LEU A 2 25.27 7.06 13.78
CA LEU A 2 24.30 7.91 13.06
C LEU A 2 23.62 7.19 11.88
N ASP A 3 24.35 6.40 11.09
CA ASP A 3 23.77 5.70 9.93
C ASP A 3 22.65 4.73 10.29
N LYS A 4 22.72 4.12 11.49
CA LYS A 4 21.67 3.22 11.99
C LYS A 4 20.41 3.99 12.40
N LEU A 5 20.58 5.16 12.99
CA LEU A 5 19.48 6.08 13.33
C LEU A 5 18.81 6.62 12.07
N THR A 6 19.59 7.10 11.10
CA THR A 6 19.07 7.57 9.81
C THR A 6 18.31 6.46 9.08
N SER A 7 18.88 5.25 9.00
CA SER A 7 18.22 4.11 8.35
C SER A 7 16.91 3.70 9.05
N ALA A 8 16.87 3.74 10.39
CA ALA A 8 15.65 3.45 11.15
C ALA A 8 14.57 4.52 10.92
N LEU A 9 14.94 5.80 10.89
CA LEU A 9 14.01 6.90 10.60
C LEU A 9 13.50 6.85 9.16
N ASP A 10 14.35 6.55 8.19
CA ASP A 10 13.96 6.38 6.79
C ASP A 10 12.96 5.23 6.63
N PHE A 11 13.22 4.10 7.29
CA PHE A 11 12.32 2.95 7.28
C PHE A 11 10.94 3.30 7.85
N GLN A 12 10.90 3.99 8.99
CA GLN A 12 9.64 4.38 9.64
C GLN A 12 8.90 5.43 8.82
N THR A 13 9.61 6.36 8.18
CA THR A 13 9.01 7.36 7.27
C THR A 13 8.36 6.67 6.07
N LYS A 14 9.04 5.70 5.45
CA LYS A 14 8.45 4.88 4.36
C LYS A 14 7.24 4.10 4.84
N ALA A 15 7.31 3.47 6.02
CA ALA A 15 6.19 2.77 6.61
C ALA A 15 4.99 3.69 6.89
N LEU A 16 5.24 4.92 7.34
CA LEU A 16 4.20 5.93 7.58
C LEU A 16 3.45 6.27 6.29
N VAL A 17 4.17 6.53 5.20
CA VAL A 17 3.59 6.83 3.89
C VAL A 17 2.74 5.66 3.40
N LEU A 18 3.26 4.43 3.45
CA LEU A 18 2.50 3.23 3.05
C LEU A 18 1.25 3.00 3.91
N ARG A 19 1.28 3.33 5.20
CA ARG A 19 0.08 3.26 6.05
C ARG A 19 -0.94 4.33 5.70
N ALA A 20 -0.50 5.52 5.32
CA ALA A 20 -1.41 6.56 4.82
C ALA A 20 -2.09 6.13 3.52
N GLU A 21 -1.33 5.53 2.58
CA GLU A 21 -1.87 4.98 1.34
C GLU A 21 -2.89 3.87 1.61
N ARG A 22 -2.58 2.93 2.50
CA ARG A 22 -3.53 1.87 2.90
C ARG A 22 -4.79 2.43 3.52
N GLN A 23 -4.68 3.47 4.35
CA GLN A 23 -5.84 4.14 4.96
C GLN A 23 -6.75 4.72 3.89
N GLN A 24 -6.17 5.31 2.84
CA GLN A 24 -6.93 5.87 1.72
C GLN A 24 -7.65 4.78 0.92
N LEU A 25 -7.01 3.61 0.70
CA LEU A 25 -7.65 2.46 0.05
C LEU A 25 -8.86 1.95 0.84
N ILE A 26 -8.69 1.73 2.15
CA ILE A 26 -9.76 1.26 3.03
C ILE A 26 -10.90 2.28 3.08
N ALA A 27 -10.58 3.58 3.20
CA ALA A 27 -11.59 4.64 3.16
C ALA A 27 -12.35 4.67 1.82
N GLY A 28 -11.65 4.42 0.71
CA GLY A 28 -12.25 4.27 -0.61
C GLY A 28 -13.20 3.08 -0.71
N ASN A 29 -12.83 1.92 -0.14
CA ASN A 29 -13.71 0.75 -0.10
C ASN A 29 -14.98 1.05 0.72
N ILE A 30 -14.82 1.64 1.92
CA ILE A 30 -15.95 2.02 2.79
C ILE A 30 -16.89 3.00 2.08
N ALA A 31 -16.35 4.00 1.38
CA ALA A 31 -17.15 4.98 0.63
C ALA A 31 -17.94 4.35 -0.53
N ASN A 32 -17.48 3.22 -1.07
CA ASN A 32 -18.13 2.49 -2.15
C ASN A 32 -18.85 1.21 -1.68
N ALA A 33 -19.09 1.07 -0.37
CA ALA A 33 -19.77 -0.09 0.20
C ALA A 33 -21.23 -0.27 -0.30
N ASP A 34 -21.85 0.79 -0.81
CA ASP A 34 -23.20 0.76 -1.40
C ASP A 34 -23.18 0.96 -2.92
N THR A 35 -22.03 0.75 -3.59
CA THR A 35 -21.88 0.88 -5.04
C THR A 35 -21.98 -0.50 -5.70
N PRO A 36 -23.04 -0.79 -6.49
CA PRO A 36 -23.19 -2.07 -7.17
C PRO A 36 -22.00 -2.40 -8.08
N GLY A 37 -21.54 -3.65 -8.05
CA GLY A 37 -20.40 -4.13 -8.85
C GLY A 37 -19.04 -3.57 -8.46
N TYR A 38 -18.91 -2.88 -7.31
CA TYR A 38 -17.60 -2.40 -6.83
C TYR A 38 -16.73 -3.55 -6.32
N ALA A 39 -15.43 -3.47 -6.60
CA ALA A 39 -14.45 -4.45 -6.16
C ALA A 39 -13.44 -3.83 -5.20
N ALA A 40 -13.46 -4.31 -3.95
CA ALA A 40 -12.59 -3.88 -2.88
C ALA A 40 -11.12 -4.19 -3.20
N LYS A 41 -10.24 -3.24 -2.87
CA LYS A 41 -8.80 -3.33 -3.10
C LYS A 41 -8.04 -3.14 -1.81
N ASP A 42 -6.96 -3.88 -1.63
CA ASP A 42 -6.02 -3.70 -0.53
C ASP A 42 -4.59 -3.94 -1.03
N MET A 43 -3.62 -3.43 -0.28
CA MET A 43 -2.21 -3.62 -0.57
C MET A 43 -1.60 -4.64 0.38
N ASN A 44 -0.71 -5.50 -0.12
CA ASN A 44 0.13 -6.29 0.77
C ASN A 44 1.21 -5.38 1.38
N PHE A 45 0.94 -4.88 2.59
CA PHE A 45 1.82 -3.97 3.30
C PHE A 45 3.24 -4.53 3.50
N ALA A 46 3.37 -5.83 3.77
CA ALA A 46 4.67 -6.45 3.99
C ALA A 46 5.52 -6.44 2.71
N ASP A 47 4.89 -6.67 1.56
CA ASP A 47 5.56 -6.65 0.27
C ASP A 47 5.94 -5.21 -0.10
N ALA A 48 4.98 -4.28 0.00
CA ALA A 48 5.20 -2.87 -0.29
C ALA A 48 6.30 -2.25 0.59
N LEU A 49 6.39 -2.65 1.87
CA LEU A 49 7.44 -2.17 2.77
C LEU A 49 8.81 -2.76 2.45
N ARG A 50 8.87 -4.03 2.04
CA ARG A 50 10.11 -4.65 1.55
C ARG A 50 10.61 -3.93 0.29
N ASP A 51 9.72 -3.63 -0.64
CA ASP A 51 10.05 -2.95 -1.89
C ASP A 51 10.50 -1.49 -1.64
N ALA A 52 9.79 -0.77 -0.76
CA ALA A 52 10.21 0.56 -0.33
C ALA A 52 11.57 0.56 0.37
N GLY A 53 11.88 -0.48 1.15
CA GLY A 53 13.20 -0.70 1.76
C GLY A 53 14.30 -0.97 0.74
N GLN A 54 13.96 -1.61 -0.38
CA GLN A 54 14.87 -1.92 -1.49
C GLN A 54 15.08 -0.79 -2.48
N ALA A 55 14.40 0.36 -2.34
CA ALA A 55 14.55 1.52 -3.25
C ALA A 55 15.96 2.14 -3.31
N GLY A 56 16.96 1.59 -2.61
CA GLY A 56 18.39 1.87 -2.81
C GLY A 56 19.12 0.85 -3.70
N GLY A 57 18.43 -0.20 -4.17
CA GLY A 57 18.92 -1.14 -5.17
C GLY A 57 18.71 -0.57 -6.57
N THR A 58 19.68 -0.82 -7.47
CA THR A 58 19.57 -0.45 -8.89
C THR A 58 18.21 -0.89 -9.43
N PRO A 59 17.40 0.02 -10.01
CA PRO A 59 16.09 -0.33 -10.54
C PRO A 59 16.27 -1.51 -11.49
N THR A 60 15.53 -2.59 -11.25
CA THR A 60 15.52 -3.76 -12.11
C THR A 60 15.15 -3.29 -13.51
N ALA A 61 16.14 -3.16 -14.38
CA ALA A 61 15.92 -2.65 -15.72
C ALA A 61 14.97 -3.62 -16.44
N LEU A 62 13.75 -3.16 -16.71
CA LEU A 62 12.79 -3.91 -17.52
C LEU A 62 13.42 -4.13 -18.89
N ARG A 63 13.68 -5.39 -19.24
CA ARG A 63 14.17 -5.76 -20.57
C ARG A 63 12.98 -6.02 -21.48
N ALA A 64 12.91 -5.30 -22.59
CA ALA A 64 11.96 -5.60 -23.65
C ALA A 64 12.29 -6.96 -24.27
N SER A 65 11.29 -7.83 -24.42
CA SER A 65 11.43 -9.13 -25.10
C SER A 65 11.34 -9.03 -26.63
N SER A 66 10.90 -7.88 -27.15
CA SER A 66 10.78 -7.58 -28.58
C SER A 66 11.06 -6.11 -28.85
N ALA A 67 11.56 -5.79 -30.04
CA ALA A 67 11.84 -4.43 -30.48
C ALA A 67 10.58 -3.55 -30.64
N ALA A 68 9.39 -4.16 -30.71
CA ALA A 68 8.12 -3.45 -30.79
C ALA A 68 7.53 -3.09 -29.41
N HIS A 69 8.14 -3.56 -28.31
CA HIS A 69 7.67 -3.23 -26.97
C HIS A 69 8.05 -1.79 -26.60
N LEU A 70 7.18 -1.14 -25.83
CA LEU A 70 7.46 0.19 -25.29
C LEU A 70 8.71 0.15 -24.41
N PRO A 71 9.67 1.07 -24.61
CA PRO A 71 10.85 1.14 -23.77
C PRO A 71 10.44 1.51 -22.34
N ALA A 72 11.16 0.97 -21.36
CA ALA A 72 10.96 1.34 -19.97
C ALA A 72 11.26 2.84 -19.80
N LEU A 73 10.29 3.61 -19.30
CA LEU A 73 10.52 5.02 -19.00
C LEU A 73 11.46 5.14 -17.80
N PRO A 74 12.58 5.88 -17.92
CA PRO A 74 13.45 6.16 -16.78
C PRO A 74 12.67 7.02 -15.78
N GLY A 75 12.55 6.55 -14.53
CA GLY A 75 11.94 7.31 -13.44
C GLY A 75 10.54 6.87 -13.01
N THR A 76 9.91 5.89 -13.67
CA THR A 76 8.72 5.22 -13.10
C THR A 76 9.17 4.16 -12.10
N ALA A 77 9.92 4.55 -11.07
CA ALA A 77 9.86 3.86 -9.80
C ALA A 77 8.49 4.21 -9.22
N ALA A 78 7.47 3.52 -9.70
CA ALA A 78 6.10 3.72 -9.27
C ALA A 78 5.97 3.15 -7.85
N GLY A 79 6.45 3.92 -6.88
CA GLY A 79 6.52 3.57 -5.47
C GLY A 79 5.23 3.80 -4.70
N GLY A 80 4.13 4.15 -5.38
CA GLY A 80 2.81 4.26 -4.77
C GLY A 80 1.81 3.52 -5.64
N LEU A 81 1.08 2.58 -5.06
CA LEU A 81 -0.09 1.87 -5.62
C LEU A 81 0.11 0.72 -6.63
N GLN A 82 1.32 0.37 -7.10
CA GLN A 82 1.45 -0.63 -8.19
C GLN A 82 1.03 -2.06 -7.84
N GLN A 83 0.75 -2.36 -6.58
CA GLN A 83 0.34 -3.70 -6.14
C GLN A 83 -0.87 -3.66 -5.19
N ALA A 84 -1.85 -2.77 -5.42
CA ALA A 84 -3.16 -2.93 -4.79
C ALA A 84 -3.88 -4.12 -5.44
N GLY A 85 -3.88 -5.26 -4.77
CA GLY A 85 -4.58 -6.47 -5.19
C GLY A 85 -6.07 -6.42 -4.83
N TYR A 86 -6.87 -7.27 -5.47
CA TYR A 86 -8.24 -7.47 -5.05
C TYR A 86 -8.29 -8.22 -3.71
N VAL A 87 -9.20 -7.80 -2.83
CA VAL A 87 -9.41 -8.46 -1.54
C VAL A 87 -10.09 -9.81 -1.76
N VAL A 88 -9.71 -10.82 -0.98
CA VAL A 88 -10.41 -12.11 -0.94
C VAL A 88 -11.82 -11.89 -0.40
N GLN A 89 -12.81 -12.23 -1.24
CA GLN A 89 -14.23 -12.07 -0.97
C GLN A 89 -14.68 -13.00 0.15
N THR A 90 -15.03 -12.43 1.30
CA THR A 90 -15.58 -13.18 2.44
C THR A 90 -17.10 -13.17 2.47
N GLN A 91 -17.71 -12.12 1.93
CA GLN A 91 -19.17 -11.96 1.88
C GLN A 91 -19.58 -11.10 0.67
N PRO A 92 -19.63 -11.69 -0.54
CA PRO A 92 -20.07 -10.95 -1.72
C PRO A 92 -21.55 -10.58 -1.59
N ALA A 93 -21.87 -9.32 -1.84
CA ALA A 93 -23.24 -8.84 -1.88
C ALA A 93 -23.95 -9.36 -3.14
N MET A 94 -25.29 -9.44 -3.07
CA MET A 94 -26.12 -9.95 -4.17
C MET A 94 -26.07 -9.07 -5.44
N ASP A 95 -25.59 -7.84 -5.32
CA ASP A 95 -25.39 -6.87 -6.39
C ASP A 95 -23.99 -6.94 -7.03
N GLY A 96 -23.16 -7.91 -6.64
CA GLY A 96 -21.80 -8.05 -7.12
C GLY A 96 -20.80 -7.11 -6.43
N ASN A 97 -21.21 -6.37 -5.40
CA ASN A 97 -20.27 -5.65 -4.56
C ASN A 97 -19.47 -6.63 -3.69
N SER A 98 -18.17 -6.36 -3.65
CA SER A 98 -17.15 -7.16 -3.02
C SER A 98 -16.70 -6.61 -1.66
N VAL A 99 -17.29 -5.50 -1.21
CA VAL A 99 -16.91 -4.81 0.03
C VAL A 99 -17.61 -5.45 1.22
N ASP A 100 -16.82 -5.81 2.23
CA ASP A 100 -17.29 -6.27 3.54
C ASP A 100 -17.07 -5.14 4.56
N LEU A 101 -18.14 -4.40 4.89
CA LEU A 101 -18.04 -3.16 5.67
C LEU A 101 -17.48 -3.38 7.07
N ASP A 102 -17.82 -4.49 7.72
CA ASP A 102 -17.33 -4.79 9.07
C ASP A 102 -15.83 -5.10 9.04
N ARG A 103 -15.38 -5.84 8.02
CA ARG A 103 -13.95 -6.09 7.77
C ARG A 103 -13.19 -4.80 7.45
N GLU A 104 -13.71 -3.95 6.57
CA GLU A 104 -13.04 -2.68 6.20
C GLU A 104 -12.94 -1.75 7.42
N ARG A 105 -13.96 -1.69 8.27
CA ARG A 105 -13.93 -0.91 9.53
C ARG A 105 -12.88 -1.45 10.51
N ALA A 106 -12.79 -2.77 10.66
CA ALA A 106 -11.77 -3.39 11.50
C ALA A 106 -10.35 -3.11 10.96
N ALA A 107 -10.16 -3.21 9.64
CA ALA A 107 -8.89 -2.89 8.98
C ALA A 107 -8.51 -1.41 9.14
N PHE A 108 -9.49 -0.50 9.04
CA PHE A 108 -9.28 0.93 9.25
C PHE A 108 -8.79 1.22 10.68
N ALA A 109 -9.39 0.58 11.68
CA ALA A 109 -9.00 0.74 13.07
C ALA A 109 -7.58 0.18 13.34
N ASP A 110 -7.26 -1.02 12.85
CA ASP A 110 -5.91 -1.59 12.97
C ASP A 110 -4.86 -0.70 12.30
N ASN A 111 -5.12 -0.22 11.09
CA ASN A 111 -4.19 0.65 10.38
C ASN A 111 -4.04 2.03 11.06
N ALA A 112 -5.11 2.59 11.63
CA ALA A 112 -5.05 3.84 12.39
C ALA A 112 -4.15 3.71 13.63
N VAL A 113 -4.29 2.63 14.41
CA VAL A 113 -3.44 2.36 15.59
C VAL A 113 -1.98 2.24 15.17
N ARG A 114 -1.69 1.52 14.08
CA ARG A 114 -0.32 1.40 13.55
C ARG A 114 0.20 2.74 13.07
N TYR A 115 -0.58 3.50 12.31
CA TYR A 115 -0.18 4.81 11.80
C TYR A 115 0.22 5.75 12.95
N GLU A 116 -0.61 5.84 13.99
CA GLU A 116 -0.32 6.62 15.19
C GLU A 116 0.95 6.13 15.90
N ALA A 117 1.14 4.82 16.04
CA ALA A 117 2.35 4.27 16.66
C ALA A 117 3.63 4.66 15.91
N THR A 118 3.62 4.69 14.58
CA THR A 118 4.79 5.15 13.80
C THR A 118 4.99 6.65 13.88
N LEU A 119 3.91 7.45 13.95
CA LEU A 119 4.04 8.88 14.21
C LEU A 119 4.69 9.15 15.56
N ARG A 120 4.27 8.47 16.62
CA ARG A 120 4.88 8.60 17.96
C ARG A 120 6.37 8.26 17.93
N PHE A 121 6.73 7.16 17.28
CA PHE A 121 8.13 6.78 17.11
C PHE A 121 8.96 7.84 16.38
N ILE A 122 8.45 8.40 15.26
CA ILE A 122 9.16 9.44 14.49
C ILE A 122 9.31 10.73 15.31
N ASN A 123 8.29 11.08 16.10
CA ASN A 123 8.30 12.25 16.97
C ASN A 123 9.13 12.06 18.26
N GLY A 124 9.62 10.85 18.52
CA GLY A 124 10.42 10.54 19.71
C GLY A 124 9.62 10.51 21.02
N GLN A 125 8.32 10.19 20.96
CA GLN A 125 7.42 10.03 22.12
C GLN A 125 7.09 8.57 22.40
#